data_AF-A0A2V5IZV9-F1
#
_entry.id   AF-A0A2V5IZV9-F1
#
_cell.length_a   1.000
_cell.length_b   1.000
_cell.length_c   1.000
_cell.angle_alpha   90.00
_cell.angle_beta   90.00
_cell.angle_gamma   90.00
#
_symmetry.space_group_name_H-M   'P 1'
#
loop_
_entity.id
_entity.type
_entity.pdbx_description
1 polymer ?
#
loop_
_entity_poly.entity_id
_entity_poly.type
_entity_poly.pdbx_seq_one_letter_code
_entity_poly.pdbx_strand_id
1 'polypeptide(L)'
;MALENDTVAGATIELLETRLRRLTYLLTGDANWTGEPTPPAKPASLDDSISRRLLRLEKDLERLSRNIPAVRDVLSLHDRFPELFRPAPPGSLPENLTTQNLASVVLSYASAFPETASRLSSLNDLPIPDAETSAALIQLQPRLDQLAKTQEDQARQISGLRVRSAKALQRWYEVALVSGGECWAEWEGRLEDVEREVRREEVVRERREKEL
;
A
#
# COMPACT_ATOMS: atom_id res chain seq x y z
N MET A 1 29.68 -44.70 -51.19
CA MET A 1 28.73 -45.39 -50.30
C MET A 1 29.19 -45.43 -48.84
N ALA A 2 30.28 -46.10 -48.44
CA ALA A 2 30.72 -46.07 -47.02
C ALA A 2 31.22 -44.67 -46.58
N LEU A 3 32.05 -44.01 -47.41
CA LEU A 3 32.60 -42.67 -47.14
C LEU A 3 31.53 -41.56 -47.10
N GLU A 4 30.43 -41.70 -47.84
CA GLU A 4 29.32 -40.73 -47.85
C GLU A 4 28.44 -40.88 -46.61
N ASN A 5 28.31 -42.10 -46.08
CA ASN A 5 27.58 -42.34 -44.84
C ASN A 5 28.36 -41.79 -43.63
N ASP A 6 29.69 -41.89 -43.64
CA ASP A 6 30.55 -41.31 -42.59
C ASP A 6 30.52 -39.78 -42.59
N THR A 7 30.44 -39.13 -43.76
CA THR A 7 30.33 -37.65 -43.83
C THR A 7 28.96 -37.14 -43.39
N VAL A 8 27.88 -37.84 -43.75
CA VAL A 8 26.52 -37.52 -43.27
C VAL A 8 26.40 -37.78 -41.76
N ALA A 9 26.97 -38.88 -41.26
CA ALA A 9 27.03 -39.16 -39.83
C ALA A 9 27.78 -38.05 -39.08
N GLY A 10 28.96 -37.64 -39.57
CA GLY A 10 29.72 -36.51 -39.03
C GLY A 10 28.91 -35.21 -38.97
N ALA A 11 28.28 -34.82 -40.08
CA ALA A 11 27.46 -33.60 -40.14
C ALA A 11 26.25 -33.64 -39.18
N THR A 12 25.62 -34.81 -38.99
CA THR A 12 24.53 -34.95 -38.02
C THR A 12 25.01 -34.86 -36.57
N ILE A 13 26.20 -35.39 -36.27
CA ILE A 13 26.81 -35.31 -34.94
C ILE A 13 27.18 -33.86 -34.62
N GLU A 14 27.78 -33.13 -35.55
CA GLU A 14 28.09 -31.70 -35.38
C GLU A 14 26.83 -30.86 -35.17
N LEU A 15 25.75 -31.14 -35.91
CA LEU A 15 24.47 -30.48 -35.72
C LEU A 15 23.88 -30.76 -34.33
N LEU A 16 23.93 -32.02 -33.89
CA LEU A 16 23.45 -32.43 -32.57
C LEU A 16 24.29 -31.79 -31.47
N GLU A 17 25.61 -31.72 -31.63
CA GLU A 17 26.51 -31.09 -30.69
C GLU A 17 26.26 -29.59 -30.61
N THR A 18 26.05 -28.92 -31.74
CA THR A 18 25.70 -27.49 -31.78
C THR A 18 24.37 -27.22 -31.07
N ARG A 19 23.36 -28.08 -31.29
CA ARG A 19 22.08 -27.99 -30.60
C ARG A 19 22.21 -28.28 -29.11
N LEU A 20 23.02 -29.26 -28.72
CA LEU A 20 23.25 -29.60 -27.33
C LEU A 20 23.96 -28.44 -26.62
N ARG A 21 25.03 -27.89 -27.21
CA ARG A 21 25.70 -26.67 -26.72
C ARG A 21 24.70 -25.52 -26.55
N ARG A 22 23.83 -25.27 -27.53
CA ARG A 22 22.80 -24.22 -27.41
C ARG A 22 21.81 -24.50 -26.26
N LEU A 23 21.36 -25.74 -26.09
CA LEU A 23 20.49 -26.12 -24.97
C LEU A 23 21.21 -25.99 -23.62
N THR A 24 22.49 -26.35 -23.55
CA THR A 24 23.32 -26.15 -22.36
C THR A 24 23.45 -24.69 -22.02
N TYR A 25 23.76 -23.83 -23.00
CA TYR A 25 23.83 -22.38 -22.81
C TYR A 25 22.50 -21.80 -22.32
N LEU A 26 21.37 -22.24 -22.88
CA LEU A 26 20.05 -21.79 -22.42
C LEU A 26 19.75 -22.21 -20.98
N LEU A 27 20.34 -23.31 -20.52
CA LEU A 27 20.09 -23.87 -19.19
C LEU A 27 21.00 -23.27 -18.12
N THR A 28 22.28 -23.05 -18.43
CA THR A 28 23.29 -22.53 -17.49
C THR A 28 23.42 -21.01 -17.56
N GLY A 29 23.14 -20.41 -18.73
CA GLY A 29 23.31 -18.97 -18.98
C GLY A 29 24.75 -18.49 -18.95
N ASP A 30 25.71 -19.41 -18.87
CA ASP A 30 27.12 -19.13 -18.66
C ASP A 30 27.96 -19.80 -19.76
N ALA A 31 28.89 -19.05 -20.31
CA ALA A 31 29.79 -19.49 -21.37
C ALA A 31 31.22 -19.14 -21.00
N ASN A 32 32.13 -20.08 -21.20
CA ASN A 32 33.55 -19.83 -21.03
C ASN A 32 34.02 -18.80 -22.07
N TRP A 33 35.18 -18.18 -21.83
CA TRP A 33 35.78 -17.18 -22.74
C TRP A 33 35.93 -17.65 -24.21
N THR A 34 35.93 -18.96 -24.45
CA THR A 34 35.99 -19.60 -25.77
C THR A 34 34.64 -19.74 -26.47
N GLY A 35 33.53 -19.30 -25.84
CA GLY A 35 32.17 -19.43 -26.37
C GLY A 35 31.56 -20.84 -26.22
N GLU A 36 32.29 -21.77 -25.58
CA GLU A 36 31.74 -23.08 -25.24
C GLU A 36 30.96 -23.01 -23.92
N PRO A 37 29.70 -23.47 -23.89
CA PRO A 37 28.86 -23.40 -22.71
C PRO A 37 29.38 -24.34 -21.63
N THR A 38 29.48 -23.81 -20.41
CA THR A 38 29.99 -24.57 -19.27
C THR A 38 29.03 -25.73 -18.97
N PRO A 39 29.53 -26.99 -18.89
CA PRO A 39 28.66 -28.12 -18.61
C PRO A 39 28.01 -27.94 -17.24
N PRO A 40 26.71 -28.23 -17.09
CA PRO A 40 26.01 -28.00 -15.83
C PRO A 40 26.64 -28.88 -14.75
N ALA A 41 26.94 -28.29 -13.60
CA ALA A 41 27.43 -29.04 -12.46
C ALA A 41 26.41 -30.13 -12.09
N LYS A 42 26.88 -31.36 -11.87
CA LYS A 42 26.00 -32.45 -11.43
C LYS A 42 25.38 -32.04 -10.09
N PRO A 43 24.04 -32.03 -9.96
CA PRO A 43 23.40 -31.56 -8.74
C PRO A 43 23.83 -32.43 -7.57
N ALA A 44 24.33 -31.80 -6.51
CA ALA A 44 24.82 -32.51 -5.32
C ALA A 44 23.69 -33.18 -4.52
N SER A 45 22.45 -32.71 -4.71
CA SER A 45 21.23 -33.26 -4.12
C SER A 45 20.07 -33.18 -5.11
N LEU A 46 19.09 -34.06 -4.94
CA LEU A 46 17.82 -34.04 -5.69
C LEU A 46 17.08 -32.69 -5.55
N ASP A 47 17.30 -31.97 -4.44
CA ASP A 47 16.76 -30.63 -4.20
C ASP A 47 17.28 -29.56 -5.16
N ASP A 48 18.47 -29.77 -5.72
CA ASP A 48 19.12 -28.84 -6.66
C ASP A 48 18.71 -29.11 -8.12
N SER A 49 17.84 -30.10 -8.34
CA SER A 49 17.30 -30.38 -9.67
C SER A 49 16.47 -29.21 -10.20
N ILE A 50 16.57 -28.97 -11.50
CA ILE A 50 15.84 -27.91 -12.20
C ILE A 50 14.33 -28.05 -12.02
N SER A 51 13.81 -29.29 -12.01
CA SER A 51 12.39 -29.55 -11.79
C SER A 51 11.92 -29.09 -10.40
N ARG A 52 12.70 -29.33 -9.34
CA ARG A 52 12.34 -28.84 -8.00
C ARG A 52 12.49 -27.33 -7.87
N ARG A 53 13.49 -26.72 -8.53
CA ARG A 53 13.63 -25.26 -8.60
C ARG A 53 12.44 -24.60 -9.30
N LEU A 54 11.99 -25.16 -10.43
CA LEU A 54 10.79 -24.69 -11.13
C LEU A 54 9.53 -24.84 -10.28
N LEU A 55 9.36 -25.98 -9.61
CA LEU A 55 8.22 -26.22 -8.72
C LEU A 55 8.22 -25.26 -7.51
N ARG A 56 9.41 -24.91 -7.00
CA ARG A 56 9.55 -23.89 -5.95
C ARG A 56 9.15 -22.50 -6.47
N LEU A 57 9.63 -22.11 -7.65
CA LEU A 57 9.25 -20.85 -8.28
C LEU A 57 7.75 -20.78 -8.57
N GLU A 58 7.15 -21.86 -9.02
CA GLU A 58 5.70 -21.97 -9.22
C GLU A 58 4.94 -21.76 -7.92
N LYS A 59 5.34 -22.44 -6.84
CA LYS A 59 4.76 -22.22 -5.50
C LYS A 59 4.93 -20.79 -5.00
N ASP A 60 6.08 -20.19 -5.22
CA ASP A 60 6.35 -18.81 -4.82
C ASP A 60 5.54 -17.80 -5.66
N LEU A 61 5.33 -18.08 -6.95
CA LEU A 61 4.48 -17.29 -7.85
C LEU A 61 3.00 -17.44 -7.49
N GLU A 62 2.53 -18.64 -7.12
CA GLU A 62 1.18 -18.85 -6.58
C GLU A 62 0.95 -18.10 -5.27
N ARG A 63 1.97 -18.05 -4.40
CA ARG A 63 1.90 -17.23 -3.17
C ARG A 63 1.83 -15.74 -3.53
N LEU A 64 2.61 -15.31 -4.50
CA LEU A 64 2.64 -13.92 -4.95
C LEU A 64 1.32 -13.50 -5.59
N SER A 65 0.70 -14.36 -6.41
CA SER A 65 -0.59 -14.10 -7.06
C SER A 65 -1.75 -14.00 -6.05
N ARG A 66 -1.66 -14.69 -4.91
CA ARG A 66 -2.64 -14.56 -3.81
C ARG A 66 -2.47 -13.27 -3.02
N ASN A 67 -1.23 -12.82 -2.82
CA ASN A 67 -0.93 -11.66 -1.96
C ASN A 67 -0.97 -10.33 -2.72
N ILE A 68 -0.64 -10.33 -4.01
CA ILE A 68 -0.50 -9.11 -4.82
C ILE A 68 -1.55 -9.10 -5.94
N PRO A 69 -2.52 -8.15 -5.93
CA PRO A 69 -3.59 -8.09 -6.91
C PRO A 69 -3.06 -7.84 -8.34
N ALA A 70 -2.00 -7.05 -8.50
CA ALA A 70 -1.40 -6.78 -9.81
C ALA A 70 -0.89 -8.05 -10.52
N VAL A 71 -0.31 -9.00 -9.78
CA VAL A 71 0.19 -10.26 -10.36
C VAL A 71 -0.98 -11.12 -10.83
N ARG A 72 -2.06 -11.17 -10.06
CA ARG A 72 -3.30 -11.83 -10.46
C ARG A 72 -3.89 -11.21 -11.73
N ASP A 73 -3.86 -9.90 -11.83
CA ASP A 73 -4.40 -9.19 -13.00
C ASP A 73 -3.57 -9.47 -14.25
N VAL A 74 -2.24 -9.50 -14.16
CA VAL A 74 -1.33 -9.87 -15.27
C VAL A 74 -1.53 -11.33 -15.70
N LEU A 75 -1.68 -12.26 -14.75
CA LEU A 75 -1.98 -13.66 -15.07
C LEU A 75 -3.34 -13.79 -15.77
N SER A 76 -4.35 -13.06 -15.28
CA SER A 76 -5.68 -13.05 -15.91
C SER A 76 -5.64 -12.43 -17.32
N LEU A 77 -4.76 -11.46 -17.54
CA LEU A 77 -4.54 -10.85 -18.85
C LEU A 77 -3.85 -11.84 -19.80
N HIS A 78 -2.86 -12.58 -19.32
CA HIS A 78 -2.18 -13.62 -20.08
C HIS A 78 -3.16 -14.73 -20.51
N ASP A 79 -4.02 -15.18 -19.59
CA ASP A 79 -5.00 -16.24 -19.87
C ASP A 79 -6.11 -15.77 -20.82
N ARG A 80 -6.55 -14.51 -20.71
CA ARG A 80 -7.60 -13.93 -21.57
C ARG A 80 -7.09 -13.58 -22.96
N PHE A 81 -5.82 -13.17 -23.06
CA PHE A 81 -5.23 -12.67 -24.30
C PHE A 81 -3.84 -13.29 -24.53
N PRO A 82 -3.77 -14.60 -24.81
CA PRO A 82 -2.50 -15.27 -25.11
C PRO A 82 -1.84 -14.70 -26.37
N GLU A 83 -2.64 -14.14 -27.29
CA GLU A 83 -2.23 -13.48 -28.53
C GLU A 83 -1.41 -12.19 -28.31
N LEU A 84 -1.50 -11.55 -27.14
CA LEU A 84 -0.68 -10.36 -26.83
C LEU A 84 0.78 -10.73 -26.52
N PHE A 85 1.01 -11.96 -26.06
CA PHE A 85 2.33 -12.42 -25.58
C PHE A 85 2.98 -13.45 -26.49
N ARG A 86 2.20 -14.10 -27.36
CA ARG A 86 2.69 -14.93 -28.45
C ARG A 86 2.48 -14.15 -29.74
N PRO A 87 3.53 -13.56 -30.34
CA PRO A 87 3.37 -12.97 -31.66
C PRO A 87 2.86 -14.06 -32.61
N ALA A 88 1.70 -13.82 -33.22
CA ALA A 88 1.15 -14.71 -34.23
C ALA A 88 2.24 -15.01 -35.28
N PRO A 89 2.37 -16.26 -35.75
CA PRO A 89 3.35 -16.60 -36.77
C PRO A 89 3.13 -15.69 -38.00
N PRO A 90 4.20 -15.13 -38.59
CA PRO A 90 4.07 -14.25 -39.76
C PRO A 90 3.53 -15.08 -40.93
N GLY A 91 2.21 -15.05 -41.12
CA GLY A 91 1.52 -15.85 -42.14
C GLY A 91 0.00 -15.95 -41.97
N SER A 92 -0.57 -15.67 -40.80
CA SER A 92 -2.03 -15.64 -40.60
C SER A 92 -2.59 -14.22 -40.55
N LEU A 93 -2.40 -13.45 -41.62
CA LEU A 93 -3.32 -12.33 -41.87
C LEU A 93 -4.66 -12.97 -42.25
N PRO A 94 -5.79 -12.60 -41.62
CA PRO A 94 -7.07 -13.14 -42.03
C PRO A 94 -7.37 -12.66 -43.46
N GLU A 95 -7.20 -13.53 -44.46
CA GLU A 95 -7.54 -13.31 -45.88
C GLU A 95 -9.04 -13.03 -46.12
N ASN A 96 -9.87 -13.07 -45.06
CA ASN A 96 -11.32 -12.95 -45.13
C ASN A 96 -11.84 -11.51 -45.11
N LEU A 97 -10.97 -10.50 -44.96
CA LEU A 97 -11.39 -9.10 -44.99
C LEU A 97 -11.18 -8.53 -46.38
N THR A 98 -12.26 -8.49 -47.17
CA THR A 98 -12.28 -7.78 -48.45
C THR A 98 -11.86 -6.32 -48.25
N THR A 99 -11.20 -5.72 -49.26
CA THR A 99 -10.74 -4.32 -49.22
C THR A 99 -11.85 -3.33 -48.86
N GLN A 100 -13.10 -3.67 -49.21
CA GLN A 100 -14.29 -2.91 -48.84
C GLN A 100 -14.62 -2.97 -47.34
N ASN A 101 -14.43 -4.12 -46.69
CA ASN A 101 -14.59 -4.26 -45.24
C ASN A 101 -13.46 -3.56 -44.46
N LEU A 102 -12.24 -3.56 -45.00
CA LEU A 102 -11.14 -2.78 -44.43
C LEU A 102 -11.43 -1.28 -44.55
N ALA A 103 -11.92 -0.82 -45.70
CA ALA A 103 -12.30 0.57 -45.89
C ALA A 103 -13.45 0.99 -44.96
N SER A 104 -14.46 0.13 -44.74
CA SER A 104 -15.57 0.44 -43.82
C SER A 104 -15.14 0.52 -42.36
N VAL A 105 -14.23 -0.37 -41.94
CA VAL A 105 -13.62 -0.31 -40.60
C VAL A 105 -12.78 0.96 -40.47
N VAL A 106 -11.90 1.27 -41.42
CA VAL A 106 -11.07 2.49 -41.38
C VAL A 106 -11.94 3.75 -41.40
N LEU A 107 -13.03 3.79 -42.18
CA LEU A 107 -13.97 4.91 -42.16
C LEU A 107 -14.71 5.01 -40.82
N SER A 108 -15.08 3.89 -40.19
CA SER A 108 -15.74 3.90 -38.88
C SER A 108 -14.85 4.46 -37.76
N TYR A 109 -13.54 4.28 -37.87
CA TYR A 109 -12.53 4.83 -36.96
C TYR A 109 -11.90 6.14 -37.46
N ALA A 110 -12.33 6.67 -38.61
CA ALA A 110 -11.70 7.82 -39.26
C ALA A 110 -11.68 9.08 -38.39
N SER A 111 -12.70 9.29 -37.54
CA SER A 111 -12.74 10.40 -36.58
C SER A 111 -11.90 10.14 -35.33
N ALA A 112 -11.70 8.87 -34.95
CA ALA A 112 -10.88 8.52 -33.78
C ALA A 112 -9.39 8.73 -34.04
N PHE A 113 -8.91 8.62 -35.27
CA PHE A 113 -7.49 8.86 -35.61
C PHE A 113 -7.04 10.32 -35.37
N PRO A 114 -7.73 11.37 -35.88
CA PRO A 114 -7.36 12.74 -35.58
C PRO A 114 -7.60 13.11 -34.11
N GLU A 115 -8.64 12.55 -33.46
CA GLU A 115 -8.88 12.77 -32.03
C GLU A 115 -7.77 12.18 -31.16
N THR A 116 -7.33 10.95 -31.45
CA THR A 116 -6.22 10.30 -30.71
C THR A 116 -4.88 10.94 -31.02
N ALA A 117 -4.62 11.34 -32.26
CA ALA A 117 -3.43 12.10 -32.62
C ALA A 117 -3.40 13.47 -31.91
N SER A 118 -4.53 14.18 -31.84
CA SER A 118 -4.65 15.43 -31.09
C SER A 118 -4.42 15.22 -29.59
N ARG A 119 -4.98 14.15 -29.00
CA ARG A 119 -4.74 13.80 -27.58
C ARG A 119 -3.29 13.42 -27.31
N LEU A 120 -2.63 12.67 -28.19
CA LEU A 120 -1.21 12.31 -28.05
C LEU A 120 -0.30 13.52 -28.22
N SER A 121 -0.60 14.41 -29.17
CA SER A 121 0.11 15.68 -29.30
C SER A 121 -0.05 16.52 -28.04
N SER A 122 -1.28 16.68 -27.55
CA SER A 122 -1.56 17.39 -26.31
C SER A 122 -0.88 16.76 -25.10
N LEU A 123 -0.75 15.43 -25.04
CA LEU A 123 -0.05 14.74 -23.96
C LEU A 123 1.46 14.91 -24.05
N ASN A 124 2.01 14.98 -25.25
CA ASN A 124 3.42 15.26 -25.49
C ASN A 124 3.77 16.72 -25.15
N ASP A 125 2.81 17.63 -25.28
CA ASP A 125 2.94 19.03 -24.90
C ASP A 125 2.82 19.26 -23.38
N LEU A 126 2.41 18.24 -22.60
CA LEU A 126 2.44 18.33 -21.14
C LEU A 126 3.90 18.16 -20.67
N PRO A 127 4.50 19.17 -20.00
CA PRO A 127 5.80 18.99 -19.40
C PRO A 127 5.68 17.92 -18.30
N ILE A 128 6.46 16.85 -18.43
CA ILE A 128 6.67 15.91 -17.33
C ILE A 128 7.22 16.74 -16.17
N PRO A 129 6.61 16.69 -14.96
CA PRO A 129 7.06 17.48 -13.84
C PRO A 129 8.53 17.22 -13.58
N ASP A 130 9.28 18.29 -13.34
CA ASP A 130 10.73 18.23 -13.18
C ASP A 130 11.11 17.22 -12.09
N ALA A 131 12.00 16.29 -12.44
CA ALA A 131 12.41 15.21 -11.57
C ALA A 131 12.98 15.74 -10.24
N GLU A 132 13.61 16.91 -10.26
CA GLU A 132 14.13 17.57 -9.06
C GLU A 132 13.01 17.91 -8.06
N THR A 133 11.85 18.39 -8.53
CA THR A 133 10.70 18.69 -7.67
C THR A 133 10.14 17.43 -7.03
N SER A 134 10.05 16.34 -7.79
CA SER A 134 9.59 15.04 -7.27
C SER A 134 10.57 14.46 -6.26
N ALA A 135 11.88 14.59 -6.50
CA ALA A 135 12.93 14.18 -5.58
C ALA A 135 12.92 15.02 -4.30
N ALA A 136 12.68 16.34 -4.40
CA ALA A 136 12.55 17.22 -3.25
C ALA A 136 11.35 16.84 -2.36
N LEU A 137 10.23 16.42 -2.95
CA LEU A 137 9.08 15.90 -2.19
C LEU A 137 9.44 14.62 -1.42
N ILE A 138 10.17 13.70 -2.05
CA ILE A 138 10.64 12.46 -1.39
C ILE A 138 11.61 12.79 -0.24
N GLN A 139 12.47 13.80 -0.41
CA GLN A 139 13.40 14.24 0.63
C GLN A 139 12.69 14.89 1.84
N LEU A 140 11.47 15.41 1.67
CA LEU A 140 10.68 15.97 2.77
C LEU A 140 10.00 14.91 3.64
N GLN A 141 9.79 13.70 3.11
CA GLN A 141 9.17 12.57 3.81
C GLN A 141 9.71 12.33 5.25
N PRO A 142 11.04 12.21 5.49
CA PRO A 142 11.54 11.98 6.84
C PRO A 142 11.26 13.13 7.82
N ARG A 143 11.18 14.37 7.34
CA ARG A 143 10.82 15.52 8.19
C ARG A 143 9.35 15.48 8.58
N LEU A 144 8.48 15.09 7.65
CA LEU A 144 7.06 14.88 7.94
C LEU A 144 6.86 13.75 8.94
N ASP A 145 7.59 12.64 8.80
CA ASP A 145 7.52 11.52 9.74
C ASP A 145 7.99 11.91 11.16
N GLN A 146 9.04 12.74 11.26
CA GLN A 146 9.50 13.27 12.54
C GLN A 146 8.43 14.18 13.18
N LEU A 147 7.84 15.09 12.39
CA LEU A 147 6.77 15.96 12.88
C LEU A 147 5.54 15.18 13.32
N ALA A 148 5.12 14.17 12.55
CA ALA A 148 4.00 13.30 12.89
C ALA A 148 4.22 12.61 14.26
N LYS A 149 5.42 12.08 14.52
CA LYS A 149 5.76 11.49 15.82
C LYS A 149 5.68 12.51 16.96
N THR A 150 6.20 13.72 16.75
CA THR A 150 6.10 14.78 17.78
C THR A 150 4.66 15.18 18.04
N GLN A 151 3.81 15.22 17.01
CA GLN A 151 2.39 15.52 17.14
C GLN A 151 1.65 14.44 17.94
N GLU A 152 1.95 13.16 17.68
CA GLU A 152 1.39 12.06 18.46
C GLU A 152 1.77 12.14 19.94
N ASP A 153 3.03 12.43 20.24
CA ASP A 153 3.50 12.55 21.63
C ASP A 153 2.88 13.76 22.34
N GLN A 154 2.75 14.90 21.64
CA GLN A 154 2.03 16.06 22.16
C GLN A 154 0.55 15.75 22.42
N ALA A 155 -0.12 15.04 21.52
CA ALA A 155 -1.52 14.65 21.70
C ALA A 155 -1.69 13.75 22.94
N ARG A 156 -0.78 12.80 23.16
CA ARG A 156 -0.76 11.96 24.38
C ARG A 156 -0.58 12.82 25.63
N GLN A 157 0.38 13.75 25.64
CA GLN A 157 0.60 14.63 26.79
C GLN A 157 -0.61 15.52 27.08
N ILE A 158 -1.21 16.11 26.06
CA ILE A 158 -2.40 16.96 26.19
C ILE A 158 -3.57 16.16 26.75
N SER A 159 -3.82 14.94 26.24
CA SER A 159 -4.89 14.10 26.78
C SER A 159 -4.67 13.75 28.25
N GLY A 160 -3.44 13.39 28.64
CA GLY A 160 -3.09 13.12 30.03
C GLY A 160 -3.21 14.35 30.93
N LEU A 161 -2.85 15.54 30.44
CA LEU A 161 -3.05 16.80 31.16
C LEU A 161 -4.53 17.12 31.34
N ARG A 162 -5.35 16.94 30.30
CA ARG A 162 -6.81 17.15 30.35
C ARG A 162 -7.48 16.25 31.39
N VAL A 163 -7.09 14.99 31.46
CA VAL A 163 -7.63 14.06 32.48
C VAL A 163 -7.22 14.50 33.88
N ARG A 164 -5.97 14.92 34.08
CA ARG A 164 -5.49 15.39 35.39
C ARG A 164 -6.15 16.70 35.81
N SER A 165 -6.31 17.66 34.90
CA SER A 165 -6.98 18.92 35.20
C SER A 165 -8.46 18.71 35.50
N ALA A 166 -9.15 17.84 34.75
CA ALA A 166 -10.53 17.49 35.03
C ALA A 166 -10.69 16.87 36.43
N LYS A 167 -9.80 15.95 36.83
CA LYS A 167 -9.81 15.36 38.18
C LYS A 167 -9.53 16.39 39.27
N ALA A 168 -8.60 17.32 39.04
CA ALA A 168 -8.30 18.39 39.99
C ALA A 168 -9.50 19.33 40.17
N LEU A 169 -10.16 19.71 39.08
CA LEU A 169 -11.38 20.52 39.11
C LEU A 169 -12.51 19.79 39.82
N GLN A 170 -12.74 18.51 39.50
CA GLN A 170 -13.76 17.70 40.16
C GLN A 170 -13.55 17.69 41.68
N ARG A 171 -12.33 17.40 42.15
CA ARG A 171 -12.01 17.42 43.58
C ARG A 171 -12.21 18.78 44.21
N TRP A 172 -11.86 19.86 43.51
CA TRP A 172 -12.08 21.22 44.00
C TRP A 172 -13.57 21.54 44.13
N TYR A 173 -14.40 21.13 43.16
CA TYR A 173 -15.85 21.28 43.25
C TYR A 173 -16.44 20.48 44.41
N GLU A 174 -16.08 19.21 44.56
CA GLU A 174 -16.59 18.35 45.63
C GLU A 174 -16.16 18.85 47.02
N VAL A 175 -14.87 19.15 47.19
CA VAL A 175 -14.34 19.51 48.51
C VAL A 175 -14.52 20.99 48.80
N ALA A 176 -14.03 21.90 47.96
CA ALA A 176 -14.03 23.31 48.31
C ALA A 176 -15.41 23.96 48.16
N LEU A 177 -16.12 23.67 47.06
CA LEU A 177 -17.38 24.34 46.77
C LEU A 177 -18.56 23.68 47.48
N VAL A 178 -18.76 22.38 47.29
CA VAL A 178 -19.93 21.67 47.84
C VAL A 178 -19.81 21.57 49.36
N SER A 179 -18.74 20.97 49.88
CA SER A 179 -18.61 20.84 51.35
C SER A 179 -18.44 22.19 52.06
N GLY A 180 -17.80 23.17 51.40
CA GLY A 180 -17.76 24.54 51.89
C GLY A 180 -19.17 25.15 51.98
N GLY A 181 -19.99 24.98 50.94
CA GLY A 181 -21.38 25.44 50.92
C GLY A 181 -22.25 24.77 51.98
N GLU A 182 -22.09 23.46 52.20
CA GLU A 182 -22.78 22.74 53.27
C GLU A 182 -22.41 23.28 54.66
N CYS A 183 -21.12 23.56 54.90
CA CYS A 183 -20.65 24.15 56.15
C CYS A 183 -21.23 25.56 56.37
N TRP A 184 -21.24 26.40 55.32
CA TRP A 184 -21.85 27.73 55.39
C TRP A 184 -23.34 27.65 55.67
N ALA A 185 -24.07 26.76 55.00
CA ALA A 185 -25.50 26.56 55.23
C ALA A 185 -25.80 26.05 56.65
N GLU A 186 -24.96 25.15 57.20
CA GLU A 186 -25.09 24.72 58.58
C GLU A 186 -24.86 25.87 59.57
N TRP A 187 -23.84 26.70 59.34
CA TRP A 187 -23.56 27.86 60.16
C TRP A 187 -24.68 28.91 60.10
N GLU A 188 -25.23 29.16 58.91
CA GLU A 188 -26.39 30.03 58.73
C GLU A 188 -27.61 29.50 59.48
N GLY A 189 -27.92 28.20 59.38
CA GLY A 189 -29.01 27.58 60.13
C GLY A 189 -28.84 27.69 61.65
N ARG A 190 -27.62 27.48 62.17
CA ARG A 190 -27.32 27.67 63.60
C ARG A 190 -27.47 29.12 64.03
N LEU A 191 -27.06 30.08 63.18
CA LEU A 191 -27.20 31.51 63.46
C LEU A 191 -28.67 31.92 63.47
N GLU A 192 -29.48 31.43 62.52
CA GLU A 192 -30.93 31.65 62.49
C GLU A 192 -31.64 31.09 63.74
N ASP A 193 -31.22 29.92 64.23
CA ASP A 193 -31.76 29.33 65.45
C ASP A 193 -31.47 30.21 66.67
N VAL A 194 -30.23 30.70 66.80
CA VAL A 194 -29.84 31.64 67.87
C VAL A 194 -30.60 32.96 67.74
N GLU A 195 -30.71 33.51 66.52
CA GLU A 195 -31.47 34.75 66.27
C GLU A 195 -32.94 34.58 66.68
N ARG A 196 -33.54 33.42 66.39
CA ARG A 196 -34.91 33.10 66.78
C ARG A 196 -35.07 33.02 68.29
N GLU A 197 -34.10 32.46 69.01
CA GLU A 197 -34.09 32.42 70.47
C GLU A 197 -33.96 33.81 71.09
N VAL A 198 -33.00 34.62 70.61
CA VAL A 198 -32.82 36.01 71.04
C VAL A 198 -34.11 36.82 70.83
N ARG A 199 -34.72 36.72 69.65
CA ARG A 199 -35.97 37.41 69.34
C ARG A 199 -37.14 36.97 70.23
N ARG A 200 -37.19 35.69 70.62
CA ARG A 200 -38.19 35.20 71.59
C ARG A 200 -37.98 35.81 72.96
N GLU A 201 -36.74 35.88 73.45
CA GLU A 201 -36.43 36.52 74.73
C GLU A 201 -36.72 38.02 74.72
N GLU A 202 -36.39 38.73 73.63
CA GLU A 202 -36.70 40.14 73.45
C GLU A 202 -38.21 40.41 73.53
N VAL A 203 -39.03 39.62 72.83
CA VAL A 203 -40.49 39.74 72.91
C VAL A 203 -41.01 39.49 74.34
N VAL A 204 -40.42 38.54 75.08
CA VAL A 204 -40.79 38.30 76.48
C VAL A 204 -40.37 39.49 77.36
N ARG A 205 -39.19 40.07 77.15
CA ARG A 205 -38.74 41.27 77.88
C ARG A 205 -39.63 42.47 77.59
N GLU A 206 -39.93 42.76 76.32
CA GLU A 206 -40.83 43.85 75.95
C GLU A 206 -42.23 43.70 76.55
N ARG A 207 -42.75 42.47 76.64
CA ARG A 207 -44.04 42.21 77.30
C ARG A 207 -43.96 42.50 78.80
N ARG A 208 -42.89 42.06 79.46
CA ARG A 208 -42.67 42.35 80.90
C ARG A 208 -42.52 43.85 81.16
N GLU A 209 -41.85 44.58 80.28
CA GLU A 209 -41.71 46.04 80.39
C GLU A 209 -43.03 46.78 80.16
N LYS A 210 -43.96 46.23 79.36
CA LYS A 210 -45.30 46.81 79.14
C LYS A 210 -46.31 46.46 80.24
N GLU A 211 -46.03 45.46 81.07
CA GLU A 211 -46.86 45.02 82.19
C GLU A 211 -46.48 45.69 83.53
N LEU A 212 -45.36 46.44 83.56
CA LEU A 212 -44.90 47.29 84.66
C LEU A 212 -45.34 48.75 84.45
#